data_AF-A0A967FX13-F1
#
_entry.id   AF-A0A967FX13-F1
#
_cell.length_a   1.000
_cell.length_b   1.000
_cell.length_c   1.000
_cell.angle_alpha   90.00
_cell.angle_beta   90.00
_cell.angle_gamma   90.00
#
_symmetry.space_group_name_H-M   'P 1'
#
loop_
_entity.id
_entity.type
_entity.pdbx_description
1 polymer ?
#
loop_
_entity_poly.entity_id
_entity_poly.type
_entity_poly.pdbx_seq_one_letter_code
_entity_poly.pdbx_strand_id
1 'polypeptide(L)' 'IFFDEMRKQRAFVEMLEKRLATNIGLHAKVKLVEPSSITRHEGKANRIVDKRK' A
#
# COMPACT_ATOMS: atom_id res chain seq x y z
N ILE A 1 17.23 -17.08 3.57
CA ILE A 1 16.38 -16.37 4.57
C ILE A 1 15.95 -15.01 4.04
N PHE A 2 16.85 -14.03 3.86
CA PHE A 2 16.46 -12.69 3.37
C PHE A 2 15.78 -12.66 1.99
N PHE A 3 16.25 -13.49 1.04
CA PHE A 3 15.67 -13.57 -0.31
C PHE A 3 14.20 -14.04 -0.32
N ASP A 4 13.85 -15.00 0.56
CA ASP A 4 12.48 -15.52 0.64
C ASP A 4 11.52 -14.47 1.19
N GLU A 5 11.96 -13.66 2.15
CA GLU A 5 11.16 -12.55 2.67
C GLU A 5 10.92 -11.48 1.61
N MET A 6 11.94 -11.10 0.83
CA MET A 6 11.79 -10.16 -0.29
C MET A 6 10.81 -10.69 -1.35
N ARG A 7 10.85 -11.99 -1.65
CA ARG A 7 9.91 -12.62 -2.59
C ARG A 7 8.48 -12.56 -2.07
N LYS A 8 8.27 -12.83 -0.78
CA LYS A 8 6.95 -12.73 -0.13
C LYS A 8 6.42 -11.29 -0.14
N GLN A 9 7.28 -10.30 0.16
CA GLN A 9 6.90 -8.89 0.12
C GLN A 9 6.47 -8.47 -1.28
N ARG A 10 7.22 -8.87 -2.32
CA ARG A 10 6.87 -8.55 -3.71
C ARG A 10 5.55 -9.20 -4.12
N ALA A 11 5.35 -10.48 -3.81
CA ALA A 11 4.10 -11.17 -4.10
C ALA A 11 2.89 -10.51 -3.41
N PHE A 12 3.09 -9.99 -2.20
CA PHE A 12 2.05 -9.27 -1.48
C PHE A 12 1.68 -7.93 -2.14
N VAL A 13 2.67 -7.17 -2.62
CA VAL A 13 2.44 -5.94 -3.39
C VAL A 13 1.67 -6.24 -4.68
N GLU A 14 2.10 -7.23 -5.45
CA GLU A 14 1.45 -7.62 -6.71
C GLU A 14 -0.02 -8.06 -6.47
N MET A 15 -0.27 -8.79 -5.39
CA MET A 15 -1.63 -9.17 -5.00
C MET A 15 -2.51 -7.93 -4.69
N LEU A 16 -1.97 -6.94 -3.98
CA LEU A 16 -2.72 -5.72 -3.64
C LEU A 16 -3.03 -4.89 -4.89
N GLU A 17 -2.05 -4.72 -5.78
CA GLU A 17 -2.24 -3.99 -7.05
C GLU A 17 -3.33 -4.65 -7.89
N LYS A 18 -3.33 -5.99 -7.99
CA LYS A 18 -4.38 -6.74 -8.69
C LYS A 18 -5.75 -6.55 -8.05
N ARG A 19 -5.85 -6.64 -6.72
CA ARG A 19 -7.12 -6.44 -5.98
C ARG A 19 -7.67 -5.03 -6.16
N LEU A 20 -6.81 -4.01 -6.13
CA LEU A 20 -7.22 -2.62 -6.36
C LEU A 20 -7.74 -2.43 -7.79
N ALA A 21 -7.05 -3.02 -8.78
CA ALA A 21 -7.50 -2.98 -10.16
C ALA A 21 -8.86 -3.67 -10.35
N THR A 22 -9.08 -4.83 -9.70
CA THR A 22 -10.38 -5.54 -9.78
C THR A 22 -11.51 -4.80 -9.07
N ASN A 23 -11.26 -4.21 -7.90
CA ASN A 23 -12.32 -3.62 -7.08
C ASN A 23 -12.68 -2.19 -7.49
N ILE A 24 -11.70 -1.39 -7.90
CA ILE A 24 -11.87 0.04 -8.21
C ILE A 24 -11.81 0.29 -9.73
N GLY A 25 -11.26 -0.66 -10.52
CA GLY A 25 -11.08 -0.50 -11.96
C GLY A 25 -9.87 0.37 -12.35
N LEU A 26 -8.99 0.69 -11.39
CA LEU A 26 -7.85 1.58 -11.59
C LEU A 26 -6.54 0.89 -11.19
N HIS A 27 -5.50 1.11 -12.00
CA HIS A 27 -4.14 0.73 -11.64
C HIS A 27 -3.56 1.76 -10.68
N ALA A 28 -3.17 1.32 -9.48
CA ALA A 28 -2.54 2.14 -8.46
C ALA A 28 -1.17 1.59 -8.11
N LYS A 29 -0.19 2.48 -7.91
CA LYS A 29 1.14 2.11 -7.44
C LYS A 29 1.11 1.87 -5.93
N VAL A 30 1.48 0.67 -5.49
CA VAL A 30 1.51 0.31 -4.06
C VAL A 30 2.95 0.30 -3.54
N LYS A 31 3.18 0.93 -2.38
CA LYS A 31 4.47 0.91 -1.69
C LYS A 31 4.28 0.50 -0.24
N LEU A 32 5.02 -0.52 0.20
CA LEU A 32 5.09 -0.89 1.61
C LEU A 32 5.96 0.12 2.37
N VAL A 33 5.54 0.41 3.59
CA VAL A 33 6.27 1.26 4.54
C VAL A 33 6.48 0.48 5.83
N GLU A 34 7.38 0.96 6.67
CA GLU A 34 7.68 0.33 7.94
C GLU A 34 6.45 0.29 8.86
N PRO A 35 6.34 -0.73 9.72
CA PRO A 35 5.31 -0.77 10.74
C PRO A 35 5.31 0.52 11.58
N SER A 36 4.12 1.03 11.88
CA SER A 36 3.92 2.26 12.69
C SER A 36 4.50 3.55 12.12
N SER A 37 4.97 3.58 10.87
CA SER A 37 5.48 4.81 10.23
C SER A 37 4.38 5.80 9.80
N ILE A 38 3.12 5.36 9.77
CA ILE A 38 1.95 6.18 9.46
C ILE A 38 1.26 6.55 10.77
N THR A 39 1.07 7.84 11.01
CA THR A 39 0.40 8.37 12.20
C THR A 39 -1.01 7.83 12.32
N ARG A 40 -1.33 7.27 13.49
CA ARG A 40 -2.68 6.83 13.83
C ARG A 40 -3.40 8.00 14.50
N HIS A 41 -4.62 8.27 14.07
CA HIS A 41 -5.48 9.28 14.67
C HIS A 41 -6.67 8.58 15.31
N GLU A 42 -7.10 9.02 16.50
CA GLU A 42 -8.23 8.43 17.23
C GLU A 42 -9.60 8.79 16.62
N GLY A 43 -9.66 9.81 15.75
CA GLY A 43 -10.86 10.24 15.02
C GLY A 43 -10.80 9.96 13.50
N LYS A 44 -11.50 10.77 12.71
CA LYS A 44 -11.49 10.67 11.24
C LYS A 44 -10.09 11.01 10.70
N ALA A 45 -9.36 10.00 10.25
CA ALA A 45 -8.01 10.16 9.72
C ALA A 45 -8.02 10.78 8.30
N ASN A 46 -7.22 11.82 8.09
CA ASN A 46 -6.94 12.37 6.76
C ASN A 46 -5.89 11.51 6.04
N ARG A 47 -6.33 10.60 5.16
CA ARG A 47 -5.44 9.66 4.43
C ARG A 47 -5.07 10.11 3.02
N ILE A 48 -5.69 11.18 2.53
CA ILE A 48 -5.54 11.65 1.14
C ILE A 48 -4.68 12.91 1.15
N VAL A 49 -3.59 12.88 0.38
CA VAL A 49 -2.75 14.04 0.11
C VAL A 49 -2.86 14.33 -1.39
N ASP A 50 -3.46 15.47 -1.75
CA ASP A 50 -3.53 15.90 -3.15
C ASP A 50 -2.26 16.67 -3.52
N LYS A 51 -1.49 16.15 -4.47
CA LYS A 51 -0.23 16.74 -4.97
C LYS A 51 -0.37 17.30 -6.38
N ARG A 52 -1.60 17.47 -6.89
CA ARG A 52 -1.88 17.98 -8.25
C ARG A 52 -1.94 19.51 -8.33
N LYS A 53 -1.92 20.18 -7.17
CA LYS A 53 -1.81 21.64 -7.07
C LYS A 53 -0.36 22.08 -7.10
#